data_AF-A0A075GAH0-F1
#
_entry.id   AF-A0A075GAH0-F1
#
_cell.length_a   1.000
_cell.length_b   1.000
_cell.length_c   1.000
_cell.angle_alpha   90.00
_cell.angle_beta   90.00
_cell.angle_gamma   90.00
#
_symmetry.space_group_name_H-M   'P 1'
#
loop_
_entity.id
_entity.type
_entity.pdbx_description
1 polymer ?
#
loop_
_entity_poly.entity_id
_entity_poly.type
_entity_poly.pdbx_seq_one_letter_code
_entity_poly.pdbx_strand_id
1 'polypeptide(L)'
;MPLEGPPGNGLLHRWAEECQIGWINIPGDGSDIKDFIHVEDLVRVVDAVLSSPPPTRESIAVGSGKGISMEDLASIYQQRTGCDLEFGQSDEEEVFGIVDAWGLEERFGFRPQISLEEMIGEAFEAAGH
;
A
#
# COMPACT_ATOMS: atom_id res chain seq x y z
N MET A 1 -2.49 21.78 -10.63
CA MET A 1 -2.69 20.33 -10.73
C MET A 1 -4.15 20.10 -11.05
N PRO A 2 -4.49 19.35 -12.11
CA PRO A 2 -5.86 18.87 -12.28
C PRO A 2 -6.25 18.05 -11.03
N LEU A 3 -7.48 18.22 -10.54
CA LEU A 3 -8.02 17.40 -9.45
C LEU A 3 -8.36 15.98 -9.92
N GLU A 4 -8.44 15.78 -11.23
CA GLU A 4 -8.65 14.49 -11.88
C GLU A 4 -7.31 14.01 -12.45
N GLY A 5 -6.74 12.99 -11.82
CA GLY A 5 -5.56 12.27 -12.29
C GLY A 5 -5.95 10.88 -12.85
N PRO A 6 -5.02 10.18 -13.52
CA PRO A 6 -5.22 8.76 -13.82
C PRO A 6 -5.46 7.96 -12.52
N PRO A 7 -6.05 6.76 -12.59
CA PRO A 7 -6.17 5.87 -11.44
C PRO A 7 -4.83 5.66 -10.73
N GLY A 8 -4.89 5.26 -9.45
CA GLY A 8 -3.70 5.09 -8.62
C GLY A 8 -2.65 4.21 -9.31
N ASN A 9 -1.39 4.64 -9.34
CA ASN A 9 -0.29 3.87 -9.94
C ASN A 9 0.36 2.87 -8.96
N GLY A 10 -0.24 2.70 -7.77
CA GLY A 10 0.26 1.79 -6.75
C GLY A 10 0.00 0.33 -7.12
N LEU A 11 0.74 -0.57 -6.47
CA LEU A 11 0.68 -2.01 -6.75
C LEU A 11 -0.75 -2.58 -6.63
N LEU A 12 -1.53 -2.13 -5.64
CA LEU A 12 -2.92 -2.59 -5.45
C LEU A 12 -3.81 -2.28 -6.66
N HIS A 13 -3.67 -1.08 -7.23
CA HIS A 13 -4.43 -0.68 -8.42
C HIS A 13 -3.92 -1.40 -9.66
N ARG A 14 -2.59 -1.52 -9.83
CA ARG A 14 -2.01 -2.26 -10.96
C ARG A 14 -2.52 -3.70 -11.00
N TRP A 15 -2.50 -4.40 -9.87
CA TRP A 15 -3.01 -5.77 -9.80
C TRP A 15 -4.53 -5.86 -10.00
N ALA A 16 -5.28 -4.84 -9.58
CA ALA A 16 -6.73 -4.76 -9.87
C ALA A 16 -7.02 -4.59 -11.36
N GLU A 17 -6.16 -3.92 -12.11
CA GLU A 17 -6.24 -3.84 -13.58
C GLU A 17 -5.75 -5.13 -14.24
N GLU A 18 -4.60 -5.66 -13.84
CA GLU A 18 -3.99 -6.86 -14.43
C GLU A 18 -4.91 -8.10 -14.30
N CYS A 19 -5.56 -8.29 -13.15
CA CYS A 19 -6.45 -9.43 -12.96
C CYS A 19 -7.64 -9.46 -13.94
N GLN A 20 -8.04 -8.33 -14.53
CA GLN A 20 -9.06 -8.29 -15.60
C GLN A 20 -8.58 -8.93 -16.89
N ILE A 21 -7.26 -8.93 -17.12
CA ILE A 21 -6.59 -9.55 -18.27
C ILE A 21 -6.43 -11.06 -18.04
N GLY A 22 -6.46 -11.49 -16.77
CA GLY A 22 -6.52 -12.90 -16.37
C GLY A 22 -5.36 -13.36 -15.49
N TRP A 23 -4.34 -12.54 -15.26
CA TRP A 23 -3.19 -12.86 -14.41
C TRP A 23 -2.65 -11.60 -13.74
N ILE A 24 -1.89 -11.76 -12.65
CA ILE A 24 -1.14 -10.67 -12.02
C ILE A 24 0.36 -10.99 -11.95
N ASN A 25 1.17 -9.94 -12.12
CA ASN A 25 2.62 -10.03 -12.16
C ASN A 25 3.21 -9.79 -10.76
N ILE A 26 3.81 -10.82 -10.15
CA ILE A 26 4.35 -10.75 -8.79
C ILE A 26 5.87 -10.54 -8.80
N PRO A 27 6.37 -9.45 -8.18
CA PRO A 27 7.80 -9.25 -7.97
C PRO A 27 8.42 -10.36 -7.12
N GLY A 28 9.60 -10.83 -7.53
CA GLY A 28 10.34 -11.86 -6.81
C GLY A 28 9.58 -13.19 -6.73
N ASP A 29 9.85 -13.96 -5.67
CA ASP A 29 9.21 -15.26 -5.41
C ASP A 29 7.95 -15.15 -4.54
N GLY A 30 7.53 -13.92 -4.19
CA GLY A 30 6.38 -13.67 -3.33
C GLY A 30 6.68 -13.63 -1.83
N SER A 31 7.90 -14.00 -1.40
CA SER A 31 8.25 -14.08 0.03
C SER A 31 8.51 -12.72 0.67
N ASP A 32 8.81 -11.70 -0.13
CA ASP A 32 9.03 -10.34 0.36
C ASP A 32 7.78 -9.74 1.02
N ILE A 33 8.03 -8.90 2.02
CA ILE A 33 6.97 -8.30 2.84
C ILE A 33 6.84 -6.82 2.50
N LYS A 34 5.60 -6.35 2.36
CA LYS A 34 5.29 -4.94 2.10
C LYS A 34 4.34 -4.38 3.16
N ASP A 35 4.62 -3.15 3.58
CA ASP A 35 3.75 -2.36 4.46
C ASP A 35 3.02 -1.30 3.62
N PHE A 36 1.70 -1.41 3.55
CA PHE A 36 0.84 -0.49 2.83
C PHE A 36 0.22 0.53 3.78
N ILE A 37 0.19 1.78 3.35
CA ILE A 37 -0.55 2.84 4.03
C ILE A 37 -1.45 3.57 3.03
N HIS A 38 -2.68 3.86 3.45
CA HIS A 38 -3.60 4.62 2.63
C HIS A 38 -3.16 6.08 2.53
N VAL A 39 -3.47 6.73 1.40
CA VAL A 39 -3.07 8.12 1.15
C VAL A 39 -3.75 9.09 2.13
N GLU A 40 -4.98 8.83 2.54
CA GLU A 40 -5.68 9.64 3.56
C GLU A 40 -4.98 9.53 4.92
N ASP A 41 -4.51 8.35 5.28
CA ASP A 41 -3.74 8.12 6.50
C ASP A 41 -2.41 8.89 6.48
N LEU A 42 -1.73 8.91 5.33
CA LEU A 42 -0.54 9.73 5.13
C LEU A 42 -0.85 11.23 5.25
N VAL A 43 -1.96 11.72 4.68
CA VAL A 43 -2.38 13.13 4.79
C VAL A 43 -2.63 13.51 6.25
N ARG A 44 -3.25 12.62 7.05
CA ARG A 44 -3.46 12.85 8.49
C ARG A 44 -2.14 12.97 9.27
N VAL A 45 -1.11 12.19 8.89
CA VAL A 45 0.25 12.34 9.46
C VAL A 45 0.85 13.69 9.08
N VAL A 46 0.76 14.10 7.82
CA VAL A 46 1.26 15.40 7.36
C VAL A 46 0.58 16.55 8.11
N ASP A 47 -0.73 16.49 8.29
CA ASP A 47 -1.49 17.50 9.05
C ASP A 47 -1.06 17.54 10.53
N ALA A 48 -0.81 16.38 11.16
CA ALA A 48 -0.30 16.30 12.52
C ALA A 48 1.10 16.93 12.65
N VAL A 49 1.98 16.70 11.67
CA VAL A 49 3.32 17.34 11.62
C VAL A 49 3.21 18.85 11.45
N LEU A 50 2.30 19.34 10.62
CA LEU A 50 2.08 20.78 10.42
C LEU A 50 1.50 21.44 11.68
N SER A 51 0.61 20.73 12.37
CA SER A 51 -0.02 21.20 13.61
C SER A 51 0.93 21.19 14.81
N SER A 52 1.88 20.26 14.84
CA SER A 52 2.91 20.17 15.88
C SER A 52 4.30 19.89 15.28
N PRO A 53 4.94 20.90 14.67
CA PRO A 53 6.20 20.72 13.98
C PRO A 53 7.34 20.24 14.89
N PRO A 54 8.29 19.46 14.35
CA PRO A 54 9.56 19.16 14.99
C PRO A 54 10.27 20.41 15.53
N PRO A 55 10.91 20.35 16.71
CA PRO A 55 11.83 21.41 17.13
C PRO A 55 13.13 21.42 16.31
N THR A 56 13.47 20.29 15.67
CA THR A 56 14.69 20.10 14.87
C THR A 56 14.38 19.36 13.58
N ARG A 57 15.29 19.37 12.60
CA ARG A 57 15.14 18.53 11.41
C ARG A 57 15.22 17.05 11.83
N GLU A 58 14.12 16.34 11.66
CA GLU A 58 14.02 14.90 11.90
C GLU A 58 13.32 14.21 10.74
N SER A 59 13.60 12.93 10.58
CA SER A 59 12.93 12.07 9.61
C SER A 59 11.90 11.23 10.33
N ILE A 60 10.68 11.18 9.79
CA ILE A 60 9.58 10.40 10.34
C ILE A 60 9.25 9.33 9.30
N ALA A 61 9.45 8.06 9.65
CA ALA A 61 9.00 6.96 8.81
C ALA A 61 7.48 6.82 8.92
N VAL A 62 6.81 6.60 7.79
CA VAL A 62 5.35 6.48 7.73
C VAL A 62 4.96 5.17 7.06
N GLY A 63 4.20 4.35 7.79
CA GLY A 63 3.63 3.09 7.35
C GLY A 63 2.56 2.63 8.32
N SER A 64 1.88 1.53 8.00
CA SER A 64 0.84 0.99 8.88
C SER A 64 1.40 0.20 10.06
N GLY A 65 2.67 -0.24 9.96
CA GLY A 65 3.28 -1.18 10.89
C GLY A 65 2.75 -2.61 10.75
N LYS A 66 1.98 -2.89 9.68
CA LYS A 66 1.44 -4.22 9.37
C LYS A 66 1.96 -4.65 8.00
N GLY A 67 2.82 -5.67 8.01
CA GLY A 67 3.31 -6.29 6.79
C GLY A 67 2.34 -7.34 6.23
N ILE A 68 2.33 -7.48 4.92
CA ILE A 68 1.76 -8.62 4.20
C ILE A 68 2.83 -9.17 3.24
N SER A 69 2.91 -10.49 3.08
CA SER A 69 3.77 -11.07 2.04
C SER A 69 3.16 -10.82 0.65
N MET A 70 4.00 -10.75 -0.36
CA MET A 70 3.56 -10.59 -1.75
C MET A 70 2.70 -11.79 -2.20
N GLU A 71 3.01 -13.00 -1.73
CA GLU A 71 2.22 -14.23 -1.95
C GLU A 71 0.83 -14.16 -1.29
N ASP A 72 0.73 -13.71 -0.03
CA ASP A 72 -0.54 -13.57 0.66
C ASP A 72 -1.41 -12.49 0.00
N LEU A 73 -0.81 -11.38 -0.42
CA LEU A 73 -1.51 -10.35 -1.18
C LEU A 73 -2.02 -10.90 -2.51
N ALA A 74 -1.18 -11.62 -3.26
CA ALA A 74 -1.56 -12.22 -4.55
C ALA A 74 -2.71 -13.23 -4.38
N SER A 75 -2.68 -14.00 -3.29
CA SER A 75 -3.74 -14.94 -2.93
C SER A 75 -5.09 -14.26 -2.71
N ILE A 76 -5.13 -13.03 -2.17
CA ILE A 76 -6.37 -12.25 -2.03
C ILE A 76 -6.95 -11.91 -3.42
N TYR A 77 -6.11 -11.51 -4.37
CA TYR A 77 -6.55 -11.19 -5.74
C TYR A 77 -7.02 -12.45 -6.48
N GLN A 78 -6.29 -13.55 -6.38
CA GLN A 78 -6.70 -14.84 -6.94
C GLN A 78 -8.04 -15.30 -6.36
N GLN A 79 -8.25 -15.21 -5.06
CA GLN A 79 -9.51 -15.62 -4.42
C GLN A 79 -10.70 -14.76 -4.87
N ARG A 80 -10.50 -13.46 -5.11
CA ARG A 80 -11.56 -12.54 -5.52
C ARG A 80 -11.90 -12.62 -7.00
N THR A 81 -10.92 -12.91 -7.86
CA THR A 81 -11.07 -12.78 -9.33
C THR A 81 -10.85 -14.07 -10.10
N GLY A 82 -10.18 -15.06 -9.51
CA GLY A 82 -9.76 -16.28 -10.20
C GLY A 82 -8.58 -16.11 -11.15
N CYS A 83 -7.84 -15.00 -11.07
CA CYS A 83 -6.68 -14.77 -11.93
C CYS A 83 -5.51 -15.71 -11.62
N ASP A 84 -4.65 -15.93 -12.61
CA ASP A 84 -3.40 -16.67 -12.46
C ASP A 84 -2.33 -15.78 -11.78
N LEU A 85 -1.37 -16.44 -11.12
CA LEU A 85 -0.29 -15.79 -10.37
C LEU A 85 1.05 -16.04 -11.08
N GLU A 86 1.64 -14.99 -11.64
CA GLU A 86 2.91 -15.06 -12.37
C GLU A 86 4.08 -14.49 -11.54
N PHE A 87 4.81 -15.36 -10.86
CA PHE A 87 5.98 -15.02 -10.04
C PHE A 87 7.26 -14.85 -10.87
N GLY A 88 8.29 -14.27 -10.25
CA GLY A 88 9.63 -14.11 -10.82
C GLY A 88 9.81 -12.82 -11.61
N GLN A 89 8.93 -11.84 -11.42
CA GLN A 89 9.08 -10.52 -12.01
C GLN A 89 10.19 -9.74 -11.29
N SER A 90 10.82 -8.80 -11.99
CA SER A 90 11.88 -7.98 -11.40
C SER A 90 11.36 -7.18 -10.20
N ASP A 91 12.14 -7.19 -9.13
CA ASP A 91 11.90 -6.53 -7.85
C ASP A 91 12.94 -5.42 -7.56
N GLU A 92 13.80 -5.08 -8.53
CA GLU A 92 14.92 -4.14 -8.34
C GLU A 92 14.49 -2.73 -7.93
N GLU A 93 13.28 -2.31 -8.32
CA GLU A 93 12.70 -1.00 -7.99
C GLU A 93 11.77 -1.06 -6.76
N GLU A 94 11.56 -2.25 -6.19
CA GLU A 94 10.67 -2.42 -5.05
C GLU A 94 11.38 -2.12 -3.72
N VAL A 95 10.64 -1.49 -2.82
CA VAL A 95 11.05 -1.32 -1.43
C VAL A 95 10.18 -2.22 -0.57
N PHE A 96 10.84 -3.13 0.15
CA PHE A 96 10.24 -4.09 1.05
C PHE A 96 10.60 -3.79 2.50
N GLY A 97 9.78 -4.32 3.41
CA GLY A 97 9.93 -4.17 4.85
C GLY A 97 8.66 -3.66 5.53
N ILE A 98 8.73 -3.64 6.86
CA ILE A 98 7.69 -3.12 7.74
C ILE A 98 8.20 -1.83 8.37
N VAL A 99 7.36 -0.80 8.41
CA VAL A 99 7.70 0.45 9.07
C VAL A 99 7.44 0.32 10.57
N ASP A 100 8.38 0.77 11.41
CA ASP A 100 8.10 0.94 12.82
C ASP A 100 7.16 2.14 13.03
N ALA A 101 5.87 1.84 13.19
CA ALA A 101 4.82 2.84 13.39
C ALA A 101 4.76 3.38 14.83
N TRP A 102 5.54 2.84 15.78
CA TRP A 102 5.48 3.26 17.18
C TRP A 102 5.77 4.76 17.35
N GLY A 103 6.74 5.29 16.60
CA GLY A 103 7.11 6.71 16.67
C GLY A 103 5.98 7.66 16.23
N LEU A 104 5.08 7.20 15.35
CA LEU A 104 3.90 7.98 14.96
C LEU A 104 2.83 8.01 16.05
N GLU A 105 2.62 6.87 16.70
CA GLU A 105 1.67 6.76 17.80
C GLU A 105 2.12 7.58 19.02
N GLU A 106 3.37 7.44 19.44
CA GLU A 106 3.91 8.17 20.60
C GLU A 106 3.83 9.68 20.40
N ARG A 107 4.14 10.14 19.18
CA ARG A 107 4.27 11.57 18.90
C ARG A 107 2.95 12.25 18.55
N PHE A 108 2.12 11.59 17.75
CA PHE A 108 0.92 12.19 17.18
C PHE A 108 -0.37 11.51 17.64
N GLY A 109 -0.29 10.43 18.41
CA GLY A 109 -1.44 9.55 18.65
C GLY A 109 -1.97 8.91 17.37
N PHE A 110 -1.13 8.85 16.33
CA PHE A 110 -1.55 8.37 15.02
C PHE A 110 -1.71 6.85 15.05
N ARG A 111 -2.84 6.38 14.50
CA ARG A 111 -3.07 4.99 14.16
C ARG A 111 -3.68 4.93 12.76
N PRO A 112 -3.23 4.01 11.90
CA PRO A 112 -3.88 3.77 10.61
C PRO A 112 -5.37 3.47 10.83
N GLN A 113 -6.23 4.15 10.07
CA GLN A 113 -7.68 3.96 10.19
C GLN A 113 -8.23 3.13 9.03
N ILE A 114 -7.54 3.13 7.90
CA ILE A 114 -7.99 2.44 6.69
C ILE A 114 -7.21 1.15 6.59
N SER A 115 -7.95 0.05 6.53
CA SER A 115 -7.40 -1.30 6.45
C SER A 115 -6.91 -1.65 5.04
N LEU A 116 -6.02 -2.63 4.93
CA LEU A 116 -5.58 -3.14 3.63
C LEU A 116 -6.77 -3.68 2.80
N GLU A 117 -7.77 -4.26 3.46
CA GLU A 117 -8.98 -4.75 2.78
C GLU A 117 -9.81 -3.62 2.15
N GLU A 118 -9.95 -2.49 2.85
CA GLU A 118 -10.59 -1.29 2.31
C GLU A 118 -9.78 -0.73 1.13
N MET A 119 -8.46 -0.62 1.25
CA MET A 119 -7.59 -0.15 0.15
C MET A 119 -7.69 -1.05 -1.09
N ILE A 120 -7.75 -2.38 -0.90
CA ILE A 120 -7.96 -3.34 -2.00
C ILE A 120 -9.35 -3.14 -2.61
N GLY A 121 -10.38 -2.92 -1.79
CA GLY A 121 -11.74 -2.61 -2.25
C GLY A 121 -11.78 -1.38 -3.16
N GLU A 122 -11.19 -0.28 -2.72
CA GLU A 122 -11.07 0.96 -3.52
C GLU A 122 -10.31 0.72 -4.83
N ALA A 123 -9.28 -0.12 -4.82
CA ALA A 123 -8.53 -0.47 -6.03
C ALA A 123 -9.39 -1.26 -7.04
N PHE A 124 -10.19 -2.21 -6.56
CA PHE A 124 -11.15 -2.96 -7.38
C PHE A 124 -12.25 -2.07 -7.95
N GLU A 125 -12.83 -1.19 -7.13
CA GLU A 125 -13.85 -0.23 -7.57
C GLU A 125 -13.31 0.71 -8.66
N ALA A 126 -12.07 1.19 -8.50
CA ALA A 126 -11.41 2.04 -9.49
C ALA A 126 -11.15 1.32 -10.82
N ALA A 127 -10.86 0.01 -10.79
CA ALA A 127 -10.69 -0.81 -11.99
C ALA A 127 -12.04 -1.23 -12.63
N GLY A 128 -13.16 -1.08 -11.92
CA GLY A 128 -14.50 -1.39 -12.45
C GLY A 128 -14.95 -2.84 -12.28
N HIS A 129 -14.51 -3.49 -11.20
CA HIS A 129 -15.00 -4.82 -10.78
C HIS A 129 -16.39 -4.77 -10.13
#